data_AF-A0A418AG40-F1
#
_entry.id   AF-A0A418AG40-F1
#
_cell.length_a   1.000
_cell.length_b   1.000
_cell.length_c   1.000
_cell.angle_alpha   90.00
_cell.angle_beta   90.00
_cell.angle_gamma   90.00
#
_symmetry.space_group_name_H-M   'P 1'
#
loop_
_entity.id
_entity.type
_entity.pdbx_description
1 polymer ?
#
loop_
_entity_poly.entity_id
_entity_poly.type
_entity_poly.pdbx_seq_one_letter_code
_entity_poly.pdbx_strand_id
1 'polypeptide(L)'
;MQLKLVNIVKDDPEETSLSGLAGGCCFDINRLSEHLFVVGTEEGKIYKGSKTYSGQYLENDTGHHMTVYAVRWNPFRERCFLSCIAGWTVKL
;
A
#
# COMPACT_ATOMS: atom_id res chain seq x y z
N MET A 1 19.52 -14.14 -12.71
CA MET A 1 18.29 -13.48 -12.23
C MET A 1 17.97 -12.38 -13.24
N GLN A 2 16.97 -12.58 -14.10
CA GLN A 2 16.70 -11.71 -15.25
C GLN A 2 15.52 -10.82 -14.88
N LEU A 3 15.75 -9.52 -14.74
CA LEU A 3 14.69 -8.55 -14.48
C LEU A 3 14.01 -8.21 -15.81
N LYS A 4 12.72 -8.54 -15.91
CA LYS A 4 11.89 -8.23 -17.06
C LYS A 4 11.37 -6.81 -16.87
N LEU A 5 11.73 -5.91 -17.79
CA LEU A 5 11.19 -4.55 -17.84
C LEU A 5 9.71 -4.65 -18.22
N VAL A 6 8.82 -4.35 -17.29
CA VAL A 6 7.39 -4.14 -17.59
C VAL A 6 7.21 -2.68 -17.99
N ASN A 7 6.45 -2.48 -19.07
CA ASN A 7 6.27 -1.26 -19.86
C ASN A 7 6.41 0.06 -19.09
N ILE A 8 7.17 0.96 -19.70
CA ILE A 8 7.12 2.40 -19.47
C ILE A 8 5.75 2.87 -19.95
N VAL A 9 4.79 2.97 -19.03
CA VAL A 9 3.54 3.67 -19.28
C VAL A 9 3.83 5.16 -19.19
N LYS A 10 3.40 5.91 -20.21
CA LYS A 10 3.55 7.36 -20.27
C LYS A 10 2.74 7.98 -19.14
N ASP A 11 3.26 9.07 -18.59
CA ASP A 11 2.68 9.85 -17.48
C ASP A 11 1.39 10.56 -17.94
N ASP A 12 0.32 9.77 -18.15
CA ASP A 12 -1.03 10.26 -18.38
C ASP A 12 -1.76 10.27 -17.03
N PRO A 13 -2.21 11.43 -16.52
CA PRO A 13 -2.85 11.55 -15.21
C PRO A 13 -4.14 10.74 -15.10
N GLU A 14 -4.74 10.34 -16.23
CA GLU A 14 -5.93 9.49 -16.29
C GLU A 14 -5.60 7.99 -16.16
N GLU A 15 -4.44 7.52 -16.62
CA GLU A 15 -3.96 6.13 -16.43
C GLU A 15 -3.32 5.90 -15.05
N THR A 16 -2.97 6.97 -14.34
CA THR A 16 -2.60 6.90 -12.92
C THR A 16 -3.81 6.63 -12.03
N SER A 17 -5.03 6.66 -12.58
CA SER A 17 -6.16 6.00 -11.92
C SER A 17 -5.82 4.51 -11.88
N LEU A 18 -5.41 4.05 -10.70
CA LEU A 18 -5.18 2.66 -10.35
C LEU A 18 -6.52 1.94 -10.57
N SER A 19 -6.77 1.58 -11.83
CA SER A 19 -7.99 0.99 -12.36
C SER A 19 -8.01 -0.48 -11.96
N GLY A 20 -8.26 -0.66 -10.68
CA GLY A 20 -8.38 -1.90 -9.96
C GLY A 20 -9.03 -1.55 -8.65
N LEU A 21 -10.37 -1.59 -8.66
CA LEU A 21 -11.30 -1.32 -7.56
C LEU A 21 -11.01 -2.22 -6.33
N ALA A 22 -9.91 -2.00 -5.64
CA ALA A 22 -9.78 -2.41 -4.26
C ALA A 22 -10.28 -1.23 -3.43
N GLY A 23 -11.33 -1.45 -2.64
CA GLY A 23 -11.93 -0.42 -1.80
C GLY A 23 -10.91 0.06 -0.76
N GLY A 24 -10.14 1.10 -1.08
CA GLY A 24 -9.20 1.71 -0.15
C GLY A 24 -9.99 2.29 1.02
N CYS A 25 -9.83 1.71 2.21
CA CYS A 25 -10.63 2.05 3.39
C CYS A 25 -9.80 2.75 4.48
N CYS A 26 -8.48 2.59 4.47
CA CYS A 26 -7.57 3.32 5.35
C CYS A 26 -6.21 3.57 4.69
N PHE A 27 -5.51 4.61 5.11
CA PHE A 27 -4.15 4.91 4.64
C PHE A 27 -3.32 5.56 5.74
N ASP A 28 -1.98 5.48 5.62
CA ASP A 28 -1.04 6.21 6.46
C ASP A 28 0.27 6.51 5.70
N ILE A 29 0.96 7.57 6.11
CA ILE A 29 2.19 8.07 5.48
C ILE A 29 3.36 7.87 6.42
N ASN A 30 4.50 7.45 5.87
CA ASN A 30 5.72 7.28 6.65
C ASN A 30 6.30 8.64 7.06
N ARG A 31 6.49 8.84 8.37
CA ARG A 31 7.03 10.08 8.94
C ARG A 31 8.52 10.28 8.72
N LEU A 32 9.27 9.20 8.52
CA LEU A 32 10.71 9.25 8.23
C LEU A 32 10.97 9.44 6.74
N SER A 33 10.05 8.95 5.90
CA SER A 33 10.15 8.97 4.44
C SER A 33 8.81 9.36 3.82
N GLU A 34 8.54 10.66 3.70
CA GLU A 34 7.24 11.21 3.26
C GLU A 34 6.79 10.76 1.85
N HIS A 35 7.72 10.24 1.05
CA HIS A 35 7.41 9.67 -0.25
C HIS A 35 6.74 8.30 -0.13
N LEU A 36 6.82 7.59 1.00
CA LEU A 36 6.23 6.26 1.20
C LEU A 36 4.88 6.36 1.90
N PHE A 37 3.92 5.58 1.41
CA PHE A 37 2.58 5.46 2.01
C PHE A 37 2.07 4.01 1.93
N VAL A 38 1.16 3.68 2.83
CA VAL A 38 0.46 2.39 2.85
C VAL A 38 -1.04 2.60 2.79
N VAL A 39 -1.74 1.70 2.11
CA VAL A 39 -3.19 1.70 1.95
C VAL A 39 -3.72 0.32 2.30
N GLY A 40 -4.69 0.26 3.22
CA GLY A 40 -5.45 -0.95 3.52
C GLY A 40 -6.73 -1.01 2.70
N THR A 41 -7.15 -2.22 2.31
CA THR A 41 -8.33 -2.43 1.47
C THR A 41 -9.39 -3.30 2.12
N GLU A 42 -10.60 -3.23 1.57
CA GLU A 42 -11.75 -4.05 1.99
C GLU A 42 -11.51 -5.55 1.83
N GLU A 43 -10.68 -5.95 0.86
CA GLU A 43 -10.35 -7.35 0.58
C GLU A 43 -9.24 -7.90 1.51
N GLY A 44 -8.75 -7.11 2.46
CA GLY A 44 -7.68 -7.52 3.37
C GLY A 44 -6.26 -7.38 2.80
N LYS A 45 -6.11 -6.66 1.69
CA LYS A 45 -4.79 -6.37 1.13
C LYS A 45 -4.24 -5.08 1.71
N ILE A 46 -2.91 -5.04 1.84
CA ILE A 46 -2.18 -3.81 2.18
C ILE A 46 -1.22 -3.51 1.05
N TYR A 47 -1.41 -2.35 0.46
CA TYR A 47 -0.61 -1.86 -0.65
C TYR A 47 0.37 -0.81 -0.16
N LYS A 48 1.65 -1.00 -0.46
CA LYS A 48 2.70 -0.01 -0.23
C LYS A 48 2.98 0.74 -1.53
N GLY A 49 2.91 2.06 -1.49
CA GLY A 49 3.15 2.94 -2.63
C GLY A 49 4.23 3.98 -2.35
N SER A 50 4.68 4.63 -3.43
CA SER A 50 5.56 5.79 -3.36
C SER A 50 5.00 6.95 -4.17
N LYS A 51 5.06 8.16 -3.62
CA LYS A 51 4.67 9.40 -4.32
C LYS A 51 5.57 9.69 -5.52
N THR A 52 6.82 9.24 -5.48
CA THR A 52 7.80 9.46 -6.55
C THR A 52 7.62 8.47 -7.71
N TYR A 53 6.80 7.42 -7.51
CA TYR A 53 6.55 6.39 -8.51
C TYR A 53 5.05 6.11 -8.56
N SER A 54 4.30 6.99 -9.23
CA SER A 54 2.89 6.79 -9.53
C SER A 54 2.72 5.59 -10.45
N GLY A 55 1.90 4.61 -10.05
CA GLY A 55 1.47 3.51 -10.93
C GLY A 55 2.04 2.11 -10.64
N GLN A 56 3.01 1.95 -9.72
CA GLN A 56 3.36 0.61 -9.21
C GLN A 56 3.33 0.58 -7.69
N TYR A 57 2.57 -0.36 -7.15
CA TYR A 57 2.69 -0.73 -5.75
C TYR A 57 4.00 -1.49 -5.56
N LEU A 58 4.80 -1.03 -4.59
CA LEU A 58 6.09 -1.61 -4.24
C LEU A 58 5.95 -3.01 -3.62
N GLU A 59 4.84 -3.26 -2.93
CA GLU A 59 4.62 -4.49 -2.17
C GLU A 59 3.12 -4.69 -1.92
N ASN A 60 2.66 -5.94 -1.97
CA ASN A 60 1.31 -6.35 -1.60
C ASN A 60 1.42 -7.36 -0.47
N ASP A 61 1.23 -6.90 0.76
CA ASP A 61 1.19 -7.77 1.93
C ASP A 61 -0.18 -8.44 2.00
N THR A 62 -0.24 -9.70 1.54
CA THR A 62 -1.43 -10.56 1.61
C THR A 62 -1.61 -11.18 3.00
N GLY A 63 -1.46 -10.35 4.04
CA GLY A 63 -1.48 -10.81 5.42
C GLY A 63 -2.90 -11.08 5.95
N HIS A 64 -3.91 -10.36 5.46
CA HIS A 64 -5.23 -10.40 6.07
C HIS A 64 -6.29 -11.06 5.19
N HIS A 65 -7.30 -11.62 5.85
CA HIS A 65 -8.42 -12.33 5.22
C HIS A 65 -9.75 -11.57 5.37
N MET A 66 -9.72 -10.36 5.93
CA MET A 66 -10.88 -9.47 6.10
C MET A 66 -10.44 -8.02 5.90
N THR A 67 -11.41 -7.11 5.80
CA THR A 67 -11.21 -5.67 5.68
C THR A 67 -10.24 -5.09 6.69
N VAL A 68 -9.30 -4.29 6.18
CA VAL A 68 -8.32 -3.56 7.00
C VAL A 68 -8.91 -2.23 7.47
N TYR A 69 -9.17 -2.09 8.77
CA TYR A 69 -9.78 -0.87 9.31
C TYR A 69 -8.79 0.25 9.60
N ALA A 70 -7.57 -0.10 9.99
CA ALA A 70 -6.52 0.89 10.19
C ALA A 70 -5.15 0.33 9.86
N VAL A 71 -4.33 1.19 9.28
CA VAL A 71 -2.88 1.01 9.14
C VAL A 71 -2.17 2.17 9.85
N ARG A 72 -1.05 1.90 10.52
CA ARG A 72 -0.26 2.91 11.24
C ARG A 72 1.23 2.68 11.09
N TRP A 73 1.94 3.61 10.50
CA TRP A 73 3.39 3.51 10.36
C TRP A 73 4.09 3.70 11.71
N ASN A 74 5.16 2.94 11.93
CA ASN A 74 6.00 3.15 13.10
C ASN A 74 6.77 4.48 12.96
N PRO A 75 6.66 5.40 13.93
CA PRO A 75 7.33 6.70 13.86
C PRO A 75 8.85 6.62 14.06
N PHE A 76 9.38 5.49 14.55
CA PHE A 76 10.79 5.27 14.82
C PHE A 76 11.47 4.32 13.84
N ARG A 77 10.71 3.52 13.09
CA ARG A 77 11.24 2.52 12.15
C ARG A 77 10.54 2.61 10.80
N GLU A 78 11.31 2.97 9.78
CA GLU A 78 10.81 3.20 8.42
C GLU A 78 10.20 1.95 7.77
N ARG A 79 10.61 0.75 8.20
CA ARG A 79 10.21 -0.51 7.56
C ARG A 79 9.06 -1.24 8.26
N CYS A 80 8.48 -0.67 9.31
CA CYS A 80 7.46 -1.35 10.11
C CYS A 80 6.17 -0.53 10.17
N PHE A 81 5.03 -1.18 10.09
CA PHE A 81 3.72 -0.57 10.28
C PHE A 81 2.77 -1.57 10.93
N LEU A 82 1.80 -1.08 11.69
CA LEU A 82 0.73 -1.89 12.26
C LEU A 82 -0.48 -1.90 11.34
N SER A 83 -1.25 -2.97 11.39
CA SER A 83 -2.53 -3.09 10.71
C SER A 83 -3.54 -3.84 11.57
N CYS A 84 -4.81 -3.42 11.54
CA CYS A 84 -5.90 -4.10 12.21
C CYS A 84 -7.06 -4.41 11.26
N ILE A 85 -7.76 -5.52 11.51
CA ILE A 85 -8.84 -5.99 10.65
C ILE A 85 -10.13 -6.28 11.41
N ALA A 86 -11.22 -6.46 10.67
CA ALA A 86 -12.52 -6.84 11.20
C ALA A 86 -12.51 -8.13 12.05
N GLY A 87 -11.58 -9.06 11.78
CA GLY A 87 -11.41 -10.33 12.50
C GLY A 87 -10.65 -10.21 13.84
N TRP A 88 -10.67 -9.04 14.47
CA TRP A 88 -10.01 -8.74 15.76
C TRP A 88 -8.52 -9.08 15.81
N THR A 89 -7.87 -9.10 14.64
CA THR A 89 -6.45 -9.40 14.50
C THR A 89 -5.67 -8.13 14.22
N VAL A 90 -4.50 -8.00 14.86
CA VAL A 90 -3.52 -6.95 14.60
C VAL A 90 -2.23 -7.60 14.13
N LYS A 91 -1.58 -7.03 13.11
CA LYS A 91 -0.27 -7.45 12.60
C LYS A 91 0.70 -6.28 12.60
N LEU A 92 1.99 -6.59 12.80
CA LEU A 92 3.14 -5.69 12.72
C LEU A 92 3.99 -6.03 11.49
#